data_AF-A0AAW5N323-F1
#
_entry.id   AF-A0AAW5N323-F1
#
_cell.length_a   1.000
_cell.length_b   1.000
_cell.length_c   1.000
_cell.angle_alpha   90.00
_cell.angle_beta   90.00
_cell.angle_gamma   90.00
#
_symmetry.space_group_name_H-M   'P 1'
#
loop_
_entity.id
_entity.type
_entity.pdbx_description
1 polymer ?
#
loop_
_entity_poly.entity_id
_entity_poly.type
_entity_poly.pdbx_seq_one_letter_code
_entity_poly.pdbx_strand_id
1 'polypeptide(L)'
;KQALNATINAQSLLQTPEQFRDITLRVNQDGSEVRLGDVATVEMGAEKYDYLSRFNGKPASGLGVKLASGANEMATAELVLNRLDELAQYFPHGLEYKVAYETTSFVKAS
;
A
#
# COMPACT_ATOMS: atom_id res chain seq x y z
N LYS A 1 24.52 6.87 -6.92
CA LYS A 1 23.61 5.84 -7.47
C LYS A 1 22.22 6.13 -6.92
N GLN A 2 21.26 6.43 -7.79
CA GLN A 2 19.89 6.74 -7.42
C GLN A 2 19.13 5.41 -7.32
N ALA A 3 18.44 5.15 -6.20
CA ALA A 3 17.63 3.94 -6.00
C ALA A 3 16.15 4.32 -6.11
N LEU A 4 15.37 3.49 -6.82
CA LEU A 4 13.91 3.56 -6.85
C LEU A 4 13.33 2.44 -5.97
N ASN A 5 12.26 2.74 -5.25
CA ASN A 5 11.46 1.76 -4.51
C ASN A 5 10.03 1.76 -5.08
N ALA A 6 9.46 0.58 -5.30
CA ALA A 6 8.09 0.39 -5.75
C ALA A 6 7.36 -0.54 -4.78
N THR A 7 6.31 -0.03 -4.11
CA THR A 7 5.50 -0.82 -3.19
C THR A 7 4.47 -1.65 -3.96
N ILE A 8 4.49 -2.97 -3.75
CA ILE A 8 3.55 -3.91 -4.37
C ILE A 8 2.30 -4.06 -3.48
N ASN A 9 1.11 -3.97 -4.08
CA ASN A 9 -0.16 -4.28 -3.42
C ASN A 9 -0.86 -5.45 -4.11
N ALA A 10 -1.90 -6.03 -3.49
CA ALA A 10 -2.63 -7.18 -4.04
C ALA A 10 -3.29 -6.91 -5.42
N GLN A 11 -3.42 -5.64 -5.81
CA GLN A 11 -4.01 -5.20 -7.09
C GLN A 11 -2.95 -4.85 -8.15
N SER A 12 -1.66 -5.04 -7.84
CA SER A 12 -0.59 -4.73 -8.77
C SER A 12 -0.57 -5.76 -9.90
N LEU A 13 -0.57 -5.27 -11.15
CA LEU A 13 -0.50 -6.10 -12.36
C LEU A 13 0.83 -6.85 -12.51
N LEU A 14 1.88 -6.35 -11.84
CA LEU A 14 3.21 -6.93 -11.80
C LEU A 14 3.56 -7.24 -10.34
N GLN A 15 3.96 -8.48 -10.08
CA GLN A 15 4.17 -9.06 -8.75
C GLN A 15 5.53 -9.72 -8.60
N THR A 16 6.19 -10.13 -9.69
CA THR A 16 7.50 -10.81 -9.63
C THR A 16 8.64 -9.93 -10.14
N PRO A 17 9.87 -10.08 -9.62
CA PRO A 17 11.04 -9.38 -10.16
C PRO A 17 11.20 -9.56 -11.67
N GLU A 18 10.87 -10.74 -12.19
CA GLU A 18 10.93 -11.06 -13.61
C GLU A 18 9.98 -10.18 -14.43
N GLN A 19 8.75 -9.97 -13.95
CA GLN A 19 7.78 -9.08 -14.58
C GLN A 19 8.24 -7.62 -14.59
N PHE A 20 8.95 -7.19 -13.53
CA PHE A 20 9.54 -5.87 -13.47
C PHE A 20 10.75 -5.72 -14.41
N ARG A 21 11.59 -6.75 -14.55
CA ARG A 21 12.72 -6.74 -15.49
C ARG A 21 12.27 -6.59 -16.94
N ASP A 22 11.09 -7.11 -17.27
CA ASP A 22 10.54 -7.13 -18.63
C ASP A 22 9.83 -5.82 -19.05
N ILE A 23 9.79 -4.81 -18.18
CA ILE A 23 9.17 -3.51 -18.50
C ILE A 23 10.04 -2.77 -19.51
N THR A 24 9.50 -2.49 -20.70
CA THR A 24 10.13 -1.62 -21.70
C THR A 24 10.13 -0.16 -21.21
N LEU A 25 11.32 0.40 -21.02
CA LEU A 25 11.52 1.80 -20.64
C LEU A 25 11.49 2.74 -21.84
N ARG A 26 12.09 2.30 -22.96
CA ARG A 26 12.21 3.09 -24.19
C ARG A 26 12.44 2.17 -25.39
N VAL A 27 11.92 2.58 -26.55
CA VAL A 27 12.31 2.04 -27.86
C VAL A 27 13.33 2.99 -28.49
N ASN A 28 14.48 2.48 -28.88
CA ASN A 28 15.54 3.23 -29.56
C ASN A 28 15.15 3.50 -31.03
N GLN A 29 15.88 4.42 -31.68
CA GLN A 29 15.61 4.80 -33.08
C GLN A 29 15.82 3.65 -34.08
N ASP A 30 16.59 2.64 -33.69
CA ASP A 30 16.84 1.41 -34.45
C ASP A 30 15.77 0.32 -34.24
N GLY A 31 14.76 0.58 -33.40
CA GLY A 31 13.70 -0.37 -33.05
C GLY A 31 14.04 -1.31 -31.90
N SER A 32 15.23 -1.23 -31.30
CA SER A 32 15.57 -2.03 -30.12
C SER A 32 14.85 -1.51 -28.86
N GLU A 33 14.36 -2.42 -28.04
CA GLU A 33 13.76 -2.10 -26.74
C GLU A 33 14.84 -2.06 -25.66
N VAL A 34 14.79 -1.05 -24.81
CA VAL A 34 15.55 -1.00 -23.54
C VAL A 34 14.59 -1.35 -22.42
N ARG A 35 14.86 -2.44 -21.72
CA ARG A 35 14.05 -2.95 -20.61
C ARG A 35 14.65 -2.56 -19.27
N LEU A 36 13.84 -2.58 -18.21
CA LEU A 36 14.32 -2.23 -16.87
C LEU A 36 15.46 -3.16 -16.42
N GLY A 37 15.43 -4.43 -16.79
CA GLY A 37 16.50 -5.39 -16.51
C GLY A 37 17.84 -5.08 -17.17
N ASP A 38 17.85 -4.31 -18.27
CA ASP A 38 19.09 -3.95 -18.99
C ASP A 38 19.88 -2.86 -18.25
N VAL A 39 19.21 -2.08 -17.39
CA VAL A 39 19.76 -0.87 -16.76
C VAL A 39 19.68 -0.88 -15.24
N ALA A 40 18.93 -1.81 -14.63
CA ALA A 40 18.72 -1.90 -13.20
C ALA A 40 18.70 -3.34 -12.70
N THR A 41 19.25 -3.54 -11.50
CA THR A 41 19.09 -4.80 -10.75
C THR A 41 17.74 -4.78 -10.03
N VAL A 42 16.87 -5.73 -10.38
CA VAL A 42 15.55 -5.88 -9.76
C VAL A 42 15.59 -7.07 -8.80
N GLU A 43 15.33 -6.79 -7.53
CA GLU A 43 15.30 -7.77 -6.45
C GLU A 43 14.06 -7.53 -5.57
N MET A 44 13.58 -8.59 -4.91
CA MET A 44 12.60 -8.43 -3.86
C MET A 44 13.28 -7.84 -2.63
N GLY A 45 12.96 -6.58 -2.32
CA GLY A 45 13.32 -5.99 -1.05
C GLY A 45 12.55 -6.68 0.08
N ALA A 46 13.27 -7.25 1.06
CA ALA A 46 12.67 -7.78 2.29
C ALA A 46 12.25 -6.62 3.21
N GLU A 47 11.34 -5.76 2.76
CA GLU A 47 10.67 -4.81 3.64
C GLU A 47 9.52 -5.54 4.34
N LYS A 48 9.62 -5.72 5.65
CA LYS A 48 8.47 -6.13 6.47
C LYS A 48 7.45 -4.98 6.48
N TYR A 49 6.49 -5.04 5.57
CA TYR A 49 5.35 -4.12 5.54
C TYR A 49 4.31 -4.45 6.63
N ASP A 50 4.45 -5.59 7.32
CA ASP A 50 3.72 -5.89 8.57
C ASP A 50 4.29 -5.06 9.73
N TYR A 51 3.99 -3.76 9.75
CA TYR A 51 4.38 -2.86 10.85
C TYR A 51 3.77 -3.27 12.20
N LEU A 52 2.83 -4.23 12.23
CA LEU A 52 2.20 -4.76 13.43
C LEU A 52 2.09 -6.29 13.36
N SER A 53 3.21 -7.03 13.46
CA SER A 53 3.12 -8.50 13.62
C SER A 53 2.33 -8.89 14.88
N ARG A 54 2.20 -7.98 15.86
CA ARG A 54 1.35 -8.12 17.04
C ARG A 54 0.73 -6.78 17.46
N PHE A 55 -0.55 -6.78 17.82
CA PHE A 55 -1.24 -5.68 18.51
C PHE A 55 -1.74 -6.19 19.87
N ASN A 56 -1.35 -5.52 20.97
CA ASN A 56 -1.60 -5.99 22.34
C ASN A 56 -1.25 -7.48 22.57
N GLY A 57 -0.13 -7.93 22.01
CA GLY A 57 0.37 -9.31 22.15
C GLY A 57 -0.31 -10.36 21.26
N LYS A 58 -1.44 -10.03 20.61
CA LYS A 58 -2.16 -10.90 19.67
C LYS A 58 -1.65 -10.71 18.23
N PRO A 59 -1.63 -11.77 17.38
CA PRO A 59 -1.31 -11.62 15.96
C PRO A 59 -2.22 -10.58 15.31
N ALA A 60 -1.62 -9.65 14.57
CA ALA A 60 -2.33 -8.61 13.84
C ALA A 60 -1.65 -8.39 12.48
N SER A 61 -2.35 -7.70 11.60
CA SER A 61 -1.77 -7.05 10.44
C SER A 61 -2.41 -5.66 10.32
N GLY A 62 -1.67 -4.70 9.80
CA GLY A 62 -2.08 -3.30 9.74
C GLY A 62 -2.27 -2.86 8.29
N LEU A 63 -3.21 -1.94 8.07
CA LEU A 63 -3.35 -1.22 6.81
C LEU A 63 -3.29 0.29 7.09
N GLY A 64 -2.62 1.02 6.20
CA GLY A 64 -2.58 2.48 6.24
C GLY A 64 -3.50 3.05 5.17
N VAL A 65 -4.46 3.91 5.56
CA VAL A 65 -5.30 4.64 4.61
C VAL A 65 -4.68 6.01 4.36
N LYS A 66 -4.33 6.30 3.11
CA LYS A 66 -3.83 7.61 2.70
C LYS A 66 -4.98 8.44 2.14
N LEU A 67 -5.10 9.67 2.62
CA LEU A 67 -6.06 10.63 2.10
C LEU A 67 -5.61 11.13 0.73
N ALA A 68 -6.53 11.18 -0.23
CA ALA A 68 -6.28 11.80 -1.53
C ALA A 68 -6.10 13.33 -1.38
N SER A 69 -5.21 13.92 -2.19
CA SER A 69 -5.00 15.37 -2.18
C SER A 69 -6.30 16.12 -2.50
N GLY A 70 -6.71 17.04 -1.64
CA GLY A 70 -7.93 17.85 -1.80
C GLY A 70 -9.21 17.21 -1.27
N ALA A 71 -9.16 16.00 -0.72
CA ALA A 71 -10.30 15.39 -0.04
C ALA A 71 -10.50 15.97 1.37
N ASN A 72 -11.76 16.02 1.82
CA ASN A 72 -12.09 16.41 3.19
C ASN A 72 -11.73 15.26 4.15
N GLU A 73 -10.89 15.55 5.15
CA GLU A 73 -10.34 14.53 6.05
C GLU A 73 -11.44 13.85 6.89
N MET A 74 -12.36 14.63 7.49
CA MET A 74 -13.42 14.11 8.36
C MET A 74 -14.42 13.28 7.58
N ALA A 75 -14.87 13.78 6.43
CA ALA A 75 -15.81 13.05 5.58
C ALA A 75 -15.18 11.73 5.09
N THR A 76 -13.89 11.73 4.76
CA THR A 76 -13.20 10.51 4.33
C THR A 76 -13.02 9.52 5.49
N ALA A 77 -12.70 10.01 6.68
CA ALA A 77 -12.59 9.16 7.87
C ALA A 77 -13.93 8.47 8.20
N GLU A 78 -15.03 9.22 8.21
CA GLU A 78 -16.37 8.66 8.42
C GLU A 78 -16.73 7.61 7.36
N LEU A 79 -16.47 7.89 6.08
CA LEU A 79 -16.74 6.94 5.00
C LEU A 79 -15.93 5.65 5.14
N VAL A 80 -14.65 5.75 5.52
CA VAL A 80 -13.78 4.59 5.71
C VAL A 80 -14.22 3.77 6.92
N LEU A 81 -14.56 4.41 8.04
CA LEU A 81 -15.02 3.73 9.25
C LEU A 81 -16.36 3.03 9.02
N ASN A 82 -17.32 3.70 8.41
CA ASN A 82 -18.62 3.10 8.06
C ASN A 82 -18.43 1.89 7.13
N ARG A 83 -17.51 2.00 6.15
CA ARG A 83 -17.22 0.88 5.26
C ARG A 83 -16.55 -0.29 5.98
N LEU A 84 -15.68 -0.01 6.96
CA LEU A 84 -15.08 -1.05 7.79
C LEU A 84 -16.13 -1.74 8.68
N ASP A 85 -17.09 -0.99 9.23
CA ASP A 85 -18.19 -1.55 10.02
C ASP A 85 -19.09 -2.47 9.19
N GLU A 86 -19.39 -2.11 7.94
CA GLU A 86 -20.10 -2.98 7.01
C GLU A 86 -19.33 -4.28 6.73
N LEU A 87 -18.01 -4.18 6.52
CA LEU A 87 -17.17 -5.33 6.24
C LEU A 87 -16.95 -6.21 7.47
N ALA A 88 -16.93 -5.62 8.67
CA ALA A 88 -16.75 -6.33 9.94
C ALA A 88 -17.84 -7.37 10.19
N GLN A 89 -19.03 -7.18 9.62
CA GLN A 89 -20.12 -8.17 9.69
C GLN A 89 -19.77 -9.51 9.00
N TYR A 90 -18.84 -9.49 8.04
CA TYR A 90 -18.39 -10.65 7.29
C TYR A 90 -17.04 -11.18 7.74
N PHE A 91 -16.51 -10.65 8.85
CA PHE A 91 -15.24 -11.11 9.36
C PHE A 91 -15.35 -12.54 9.91
N PRO A 92 -14.30 -13.36 9.75
CA PRO A 92 -14.24 -14.65 10.39
C PRO A 92 -14.27 -14.49 11.91
N HIS A 93 -14.83 -15.47 12.61
CA HIS A 93 -14.96 -15.45 14.05
C HIS A 93 -13.60 -15.17 14.74
N GLY A 94 -13.57 -14.14 15.58
CA GLY A 94 -12.37 -13.73 16.34
C GLY A 94 -11.48 -12.70 15.65
N LEU A 95 -11.83 -12.24 14.43
CA LEU A 95 -11.19 -11.10 13.80
C LEU A 95 -11.89 -9.79 14.21
N GLU A 96 -11.12 -8.84 14.74
CA GLU A 96 -11.58 -7.49 15.08
C GLU A 96 -10.64 -6.48 14.43
N TYR A 97 -11.17 -5.33 14.01
CA TYR A 97 -10.35 -4.20 13.58
C TYR A 97 -10.17 -3.20 14.73
N LYS A 98 -9.02 -2.52 14.76
CA LYS A 98 -8.74 -1.41 15.68
C LYS A 98 -8.05 -0.29 14.92
N VAL A 99 -8.48 0.95 15.15
CA VAL A 99 -7.83 2.14 14.61
C VAL A 99 -6.68 2.50 15.53
N ALA A 100 -5.44 2.29 15.08
CA ALA A 100 -4.25 2.46 15.92
C ALA A 100 -3.71 3.89 15.96
N TYR A 101 -3.88 4.66 14.88
CA TYR A 101 -3.38 6.03 14.77
C TYR A 101 -4.27 6.82 13.80
N GLU A 102 -4.90 7.88 14.30
CA GLU A 102 -5.68 8.84 13.51
C GLU A 102 -4.95 10.19 13.61
N THR A 103 -4.42 10.70 12.49
CA THR A 103 -3.67 11.97 12.48
C THR A 103 -4.57 13.21 12.40
N THR A 104 -5.88 13.03 12.28
CA THR A 104 -6.92 14.06 12.14
C THR A 104 -7.26 14.69 13.49
N SER A 105 -6.27 15.28 14.14
CA SER A 105 -6.52 16.23 15.25
C SER A 105 -6.90 17.60 14.69
N PHE A 106 -7.99 17.71 13.93
CA PHE A 106 -8.55 19.03 13.62
C PHE A 106 -9.51 19.42 14.74
N VAL A 107 -9.16 20.50 15.43
CA VAL A 107 -9.90 21.05 16.57
C VAL A 107 -11.36 21.25 16.17
N LYS A 108 -12.24 20.44 16.76
CA LYS A 108 -13.69 20.62 16.73
C LYS A 108 -14.01 21.89 17.53
N ALA A 109 -13.81 23.06 16.93
CA ALA A 109 -14.38 24.30 17.45
C ALA A 109 -15.88 24.24 17.16
N SER A 110 -16.64 24.07 18.24
CA SER A 110 -18.11 24.14 18.26
C SER A 110 -18.60 25.54 17.93
#